data_AF-A0A671MIA3-F1
#
_entry.id   AF-A0A671MIA3-F1
#
_cell.length_a   1.000
_cell.length_b   1.000
_cell.length_c   1.000
_cell.angle_alpha   90.00
_cell.angle_beta   90.00
_cell.angle_gamma   90.00
#
_symmetry.space_group_name_H-M   'P 1'
#
loop_
_entity.id
_entity.type
_entity.pdbx_description
1 polymer ?
#
loop_
_entity_poly.entity_id
_entity_poly.type
_entity_poly.pdbx_seq_one_letter_code
_entity_poly.pdbx_strand_id
1 'polypeptide(L)'
;WLIRSYIIKFLLFLGNRPPGMVPNKFNYMTTDLKRLSKYFGVHLSPPSNVFEAMFEKGTLNAMRFVTAVAEKKKEGDVLVEGVSRELWKRIWRTDQDITQPVSLTEAGLKAGLSPNEVEEILTLSNSQPIKDKLKISALCLRLCTLCLCYLNVIVVEM
;
A
#
# COMPACT_ATOMS: atom_id res chain seq x y z
N TRP A 1 15.96 2.61 15.26
CA TRP A 1 16.61 2.79 13.94
C TRP A 1 16.89 1.50 13.15
N LEU A 2 16.13 0.40 13.34
CA LEU A 2 16.39 -0.89 12.64
C LEU A 2 15.15 -1.53 11.97
N ILE A 3 14.03 -0.83 11.85
CA ILE A 3 12.74 -1.40 11.37
C ILE A 3 12.32 -0.77 10.03
N ARG A 4 13.25 -0.57 9.09
CA ARG A 4 12.92 0.03 7.77
C ARG A 4 12.78 -0.96 6.61
N SER A 5 12.93 -2.28 6.81
CA SER A 5 12.85 -3.21 5.66
C SER A 5 12.55 -4.66 6.03
N TYR A 6 11.70 -4.92 7.05
CA TYR A 6 11.49 -6.29 7.53
C TYR A 6 10.73 -7.17 6.54
N ILE A 7 9.74 -6.67 5.79
CA ILE A 7 8.91 -7.55 4.95
C ILE A 7 9.71 -8.13 3.78
N ILE A 8 10.41 -7.30 3.02
CA ILE A 8 11.19 -7.78 1.87
C ILE A 8 12.41 -8.59 2.33
N LYS A 9 13.13 -8.14 3.36
CA LYS A 9 14.23 -8.93 3.94
C LYS A 9 13.74 -10.26 4.50
N PHE A 10 12.55 -10.31 5.08
CA PHE A 10 11.93 -11.54 5.57
C PHE A 10 11.52 -12.46 4.42
N LEU A 11 10.93 -11.95 3.34
CA LEU A 11 10.62 -12.75 2.15
C LEU A 11 11.89 -13.32 1.53
N LEU A 12 12.93 -12.51 1.37
CA LEU A 12 14.24 -12.95 0.90
C LEU A 12 14.87 -13.98 1.86
N PHE A 13 14.76 -13.77 3.17
CA PHE A 13 15.21 -14.71 4.19
C PHE A 13 14.48 -16.06 4.11
N LEU A 14 13.18 -16.05 3.78
CA LEU A 14 12.39 -17.26 3.51
C LEU A 14 12.69 -17.89 2.13
N GLY A 15 13.67 -17.37 1.38
CA GLY A 15 14.04 -17.87 0.06
C GLY A 15 13.12 -17.39 -1.07
N ASN A 16 12.14 -16.53 -0.78
CA ASN A 16 11.27 -15.95 -1.80
C ASN A 16 11.98 -14.80 -2.52
N ARG A 17 12.11 -14.93 -3.84
CA ARG A 17 12.60 -13.86 -4.70
C ARG A 17 11.42 -13.11 -5.33
N PRO A 18 11.35 -11.76 -5.17
CA PRO A 18 10.35 -10.95 -5.85
C PRO A 18 10.33 -11.24 -7.36
N PRO A 19 9.16 -11.23 -8.01
CA PRO A 19 9.05 -11.58 -9.44
C PRO A 19 9.89 -10.65 -10.33
N GLY A 20 10.13 -9.40 -9.91
CA GLY A 20 11.01 -8.47 -10.61
C GLY A 20 12.49 -8.87 -10.65
N MET A 21 12.93 -9.78 -9.77
CA MET A 21 14.32 -10.29 -9.75
C MET A 21 14.51 -11.55 -10.59
N VAL A 22 13.45 -12.08 -11.21
CA VAL A 22 13.51 -13.27 -12.06
C VAL A 22 13.08 -12.88 -13.48
N PRO A 23 13.99 -12.88 -14.48
CA PRO A 23 13.72 -12.29 -15.81
C PRO A 23 12.43 -12.76 -16.46
N ASN A 24 12.16 -14.06 -16.47
CA ASN A 24 10.93 -14.61 -17.07
C ASN A 24 9.67 -14.17 -16.32
N LYS A 25 9.72 -14.08 -14.99
CA LYS A 25 8.59 -13.59 -14.18
C LYS A 25 8.36 -12.09 -14.37
N PHE A 26 9.43 -11.32 -14.51
CA PHE A 26 9.34 -9.89 -14.80
C PHE A 26 8.72 -9.61 -16.17
N ASN A 27 9.19 -10.31 -17.22
CA ASN A 27 8.63 -10.19 -18.57
C ASN A 27 7.15 -10.59 -18.62
N TYR A 28 6.78 -11.65 -17.90
CA TYR A 28 5.38 -12.05 -17.76
C TYR A 28 4.56 -10.96 -17.05
N MET A 29 5.00 -10.51 -15.86
CA MET A 29 4.30 -9.51 -15.05
C MET A 29 4.09 -8.18 -15.80
N THR A 30 5.10 -7.68 -16.52
CA THR A 30 4.98 -6.42 -17.28
C THR A 30 3.98 -6.53 -18.43
N THR A 31 3.91 -7.69 -19.08
CA THR A 31 2.91 -7.97 -20.13
C THR A 31 1.51 -8.11 -19.52
N ASP A 32 1.39 -8.82 -18.40
CA ASP A 32 0.14 -9.10 -17.74
C ASP A 32 -0.50 -7.82 -17.16
N LEU A 33 0.28 -6.97 -16.49
CA LEU A 33 -0.20 -5.68 -15.97
C LEU A 33 -0.80 -4.79 -17.07
N LYS A 34 -0.21 -4.77 -18.27
CA LYS A 34 -0.76 -4.03 -19.42
C LYS A 34 -2.11 -4.60 -19.88
N ARG A 35 -2.22 -5.94 -19.91
CA ARG A 35 -3.47 -6.63 -20.28
C ARG A 35 -4.57 -6.37 -19.25
N LEU A 36 -4.25 -6.51 -17.96
CA LEU A 36 -5.17 -6.26 -16.85
C LEU A 36 -5.63 -4.81 -16.81
N SER A 37 -4.72 -3.85 -17.04
CA SER A 37 -5.06 -2.43 -17.14
C SER A 37 -6.11 -2.17 -18.23
N LYS A 38 -5.94 -2.81 -19.41
CA LYS A 38 -6.92 -2.71 -20.51
C LYS A 38 -8.22 -3.42 -20.18
N TYR A 39 -8.17 -4.61 -19.58
CA TYR A 39 -9.32 -5.45 -19.29
C TYR A 39 -10.25 -4.81 -18.25
N PHE A 40 -9.70 -4.34 -17.13
CA PHE A 40 -10.48 -3.71 -16.05
C PHE A 40 -10.74 -2.22 -16.28
N GLY A 41 -10.19 -1.61 -17.35
CA GLY A 41 -10.29 -0.18 -17.59
C GLY A 41 -9.59 0.69 -16.54
N VAL A 42 -8.70 0.12 -15.72
CA VAL A 42 -7.93 0.82 -14.69
C VAL A 42 -6.59 1.23 -15.28
N HIS A 43 -6.37 2.53 -15.47
CA HIS A 43 -5.08 3.04 -15.95
C HIS A 43 -3.98 2.80 -14.91
N LEU A 44 -3.07 1.87 -15.22
CA LEU A 44 -1.93 1.51 -14.39
C LEU A 44 -0.65 1.95 -15.10
N SER A 45 0.05 2.91 -14.50
CA SER A 45 1.38 3.36 -14.90
C SER A 45 2.34 3.05 -13.76
N PRO A 46 3.24 2.07 -13.91
CA PRO A 46 4.20 1.75 -12.86
C PRO A 46 5.12 2.95 -12.58
N PRO A 47 5.64 3.09 -11.35
CA PRO A 47 6.64 4.10 -11.00
C PRO A 47 7.83 4.08 -11.96
N SER A 48 8.39 5.24 -12.27
CA SER A 48 9.60 5.35 -13.08
C SER A 48 10.77 4.56 -12.49
N ASN A 49 10.88 4.53 -11.16
CA ASN A 49 11.82 3.70 -10.41
C ASN A 49 11.08 2.76 -9.44
N VAL A 50 10.60 1.63 -9.97
CA VAL A 50 9.90 0.60 -9.18
C VAL A 50 10.76 0.04 -8.05
N PHE A 51 12.08 -0.06 -8.25
CA PHE A 51 12.98 -0.59 -7.23
C PHE A 51 13.09 0.35 -6.03
N GLU A 52 13.34 1.63 -6.27
CA GLU A 52 13.37 2.65 -5.20
C GLU A 52 12.03 2.74 -4.47
N ALA A 53 10.91 2.80 -5.21
CA ALA A 53 9.57 2.89 -4.64
C ALA A 53 9.25 1.70 -3.71
N MET A 54 9.62 0.48 -4.13
CA MET A 54 9.26 -0.75 -3.40
C MET A 54 10.28 -1.13 -2.31
N PHE A 55 11.58 -1.00 -2.57
CA PHE A 55 12.64 -1.54 -1.72
C PHE A 55 13.27 -0.49 -0.79
N GLU A 56 13.40 0.76 -1.25
CA GLU A 56 14.04 1.83 -0.49
C GLU A 56 13.03 2.64 0.33
N LYS A 57 12.02 3.17 -0.35
CA LYS A 57 10.93 3.96 0.26
C LYS A 57 9.96 3.04 1.02
N GLY A 58 9.47 2.02 0.33
CA GLY A 58 8.49 1.08 0.87
C GLY A 58 7.17 1.75 1.25
N THR A 59 6.26 0.99 1.88
CA THR A 59 4.88 1.44 2.13
C THR A 59 4.51 1.49 3.62
N LEU A 60 5.49 1.41 4.52
CA LEU A 60 5.24 1.27 5.96
C LEU A 60 4.40 2.41 6.54
N ASN A 61 4.71 3.66 6.19
CA ASN A 61 3.97 4.83 6.68
C ASN A 61 2.54 4.85 6.12
N ALA A 62 2.36 4.55 4.83
CA ALA A 62 1.04 4.42 4.21
C ALA A 62 0.19 3.31 4.86
N MET A 63 0.76 2.14 5.11
CA MET A 63 0.03 1.03 5.75
C MET A 63 -0.37 1.35 7.19
N ARG A 64 0.48 2.06 7.95
CA ARG A 64 0.12 2.56 9.29
C ARG A 64 -0.99 3.59 9.23
N PHE A 65 -0.95 4.49 8.24
CA PHE A 65 -1.99 5.49 8.02
C PHE A 65 -3.33 4.82 7.72
N VAL A 66 -3.37 3.86 6.78
CA VAL A 66 -4.59 3.07 6.48
C VAL A 66 -5.09 2.31 7.71
N THR A 67 -4.19 1.72 8.50
CA THR A 67 -4.56 1.03 9.75
C THR A 67 -5.17 2.00 10.77
N ALA A 68 -4.66 3.23 10.85
CA ALA A 68 -5.23 4.27 11.72
C ALA A 68 -6.60 4.76 11.23
N VAL A 69 -6.81 4.86 9.91
CA VAL A 69 -8.14 5.13 9.33
C VAL A 69 -9.13 4.03 9.75
N ALA A 70 -8.72 2.77 9.61
CA ALA A 70 -9.55 1.62 9.98
C ALA A 70 -9.84 1.54 11.49
N GLU A 71 -8.94 2.02 12.34
CA GLU A 71 -9.14 2.07 13.80
C GLU A 71 -10.14 3.16 14.21
N LYS A 72 -10.08 4.32 13.55
CA LYS A 72 -10.80 5.51 13.98
C LYS A 72 -12.30 5.45 13.66
N LYS A 73 -12.72 4.73 12.62
CA LYS A 73 -14.10 4.76 12.11
C LYS A 73 -14.83 3.44 12.39
N LYS A 74 -16.01 3.56 13.03
CA LYS A 74 -17.06 2.53 13.10
C LYS A 74 -17.99 2.55 11.87
N GLU A 75 -17.85 3.54 10.99
CA GLU A 75 -18.66 3.75 9.78
C GLU A 75 -18.02 3.08 8.56
N GLY A 76 -18.13 1.75 8.46
CA GLY A 76 -17.97 0.97 7.23
C GLY A 76 -16.60 1.02 6.52
N ASP A 77 -16.39 0.07 5.62
CA ASP A 77 -15.12 -0.10 4.90
C ASP A 77 -14.85 0.99 3.83
N VAL A 78 -15.80 1.91 3.61
CA VAL A 78 -15.79 2.91 2.51
C VAL A 78 -14.62 3.90 2.59
N LEU A 79 -14.31 4.43 3.78
CA LEU A 79 -13.19 5.39 3.93
C LEU A 79 -11.83 4.71 3.82
N VAL A 80 -11.71 3.48 4.34
CA VAL A 80 -10.50 2.67 4.20
C VAL A 80 -10.26 2.38 2.71
N GLU A 81 -11.32 2.06 1.97
CA GLU A 81 -11.28 1.87 0.54
C GLU A 81 -10.87 3.15 -0.21
N GLY A 82 -11.52 4.28 0.07
CA GLY A 82 -11.21 5.57 -0.55
C GLY A 82 -9.75 5.99 -0.34
N VAL A 83 -9.25 5.92 0.90
CA VAL A 83 -7.86 6.25 1.22
C VAL A 83 -6.89 5.28 0.53
N SER A 84 -7.19 3.98 0.55
CA SER A 84 -6.36 2.97 -0.13
C SER A 84 -6.28 3.21 -1.63
N ARG A 85 -7.40 3.60 -2.26
CA ARG A 85 -7.52 3.90 -3.67
C ARG A 85 -6.73 5.16 -4.05
N GLU A 86 -6.76 6.21 -3.24
CA GLU A 86 -5.97 7.42 -3.49
C GLU A 86 -4.47 7.17 -3.34
N LEU A 87 -4.05 6.42 -2.31
CA LEU A 87 -2.66 5.99 -2.16
C LEU A 87 -2.19 5.11 -3.33
N TRP A 88 -3.06 4.23 -3.84
CA TRP A 88 -2.76 3.44 -5.02
C TRP A 88 -2.53 4.31 -6.25
N LYS A 89 -3.45 5.24 -6.53
CA LYS A 89 -3.34 6.16 -7.67
C LYS A 89 -2.03 6.95 -7.60
N ARG A 90 -1.64 7.42 -6.41
CA ARG A 90 -0.38 8.15 -6.24
C ARG A 90 0.80 7.37 -6.81
N ILE A 91 1.01 6.12 -6.40
CA ILE A 91 2.14 5.30 -6.85
C ILE A 91 1.95 4.79 -8.29
N TRP A 92 0.79 4.18 -8.56
CA TRP A 92 0.56 3.34 -9.74
C TRP A 92 -0.17 4.04 -10.87
N ARG A 93 -0.40 5.35 -10.76
CA ARG A 93 -1.00 6.15 -11.82
C ARG A 93 -0.22 7.43 -12.06
N THR A 94 0.25 8.09 -11.02
CA THR A 94 0.87 9.42 -11.10
C THR A 94 2.33 9.48 -10.68
N ASP A 95 2.94 8.35 -10.30
CA ASP A 95 4.33 8.26 -9.84
C ASP A 95 4.68 9.28 -8.72
N GLN A 96 3.80 9.37 -7.73
CA GLN A 96 3.90 10.27 -6.58
C GLN A 96 4.26 9.51 -5.30
N ASP A 97 4.92 10.21 -4.38
CA ASP A 97 5.28 9.69 -3.07
C ASP A 97 4.06 9.32 -2.20
N ILE A 98 4.23 8.33 -1.32
CA ILE A 98 3.28 7.90 -0.29
C ILE A 98 3.93 7.72 1.10
N THR A 99 5.16 8.20 1.27
CA THR A 99 5.92 8.00 2.50
C THR A 99 5.88 9.20 3.42
N GLN A 100 5.79 10.41 2.85
CA GLN A 100 5.82 11.66 3.60
C GLN A 100 4.44 12.00 4.17
N PRO A 101 4.37 12.66 5.35
CA PRO A 101 3.10 13.10 5.92
C PRO A 101 2.26 13.94 4.96
N VAL A 102 2.90 14.85 4.21
CA VAL A 102 2.22 15.69 3.20
C VAL A 102 1.52 14.85 2.13
N SER A 103 2.20 13.81 1.62
CA SER A 103 1.64 12.88 0.64
C SER A 103 0.42 12.12 1.18
N LEU A 104 0.47 11.72 2.46
CA LEU A 104 -0.63 11.04 3.13
C LEU A 104 -1.80 11.99 3.39
N THR A 105 -1.51 13.25 3.75
CA THR A 105 -2.52 14.30 3.89
C THR A 105 -3.28 14.52 2.61
N GLU A 106 -2.58 14.71 1.49
CA GLU A 106 -3.21 14.89 0.18
C GLU A 106 -4.12 13.71 -0.20
N ALA A 107 -3.68 12.47 0.07
CA ALA A 107 -4.48 11.28 -0.19
C ALA A 107 -5.72 11.22 0.71
N GLY A 108 -5.58 11.53 2.00
CA GLY A 108 -6.68 11.55 2.96
C GLY A 108 -7.75 12.60 2.62
N LEU A 109 -7.32 13.82 2.27
CA LEU A 109 -8.23 14.90 1.85
C LEU A 109 -8.98 14.54 0.57
N LYS A 110 -8.30 13.95 -0.43
CA LYS A 110 -8.95 13.48 -1.67
C LYS A 110 -9.96 12.35 -1.43
N ALA A 111 -9.72 11.52 -0.41
CA ALA A 111 -10.63 10.47 0.01
C ALA A 111 -11.82 10.99 0.84
N GLY A 112 -11.92 12.30 1.09
CA GLY A 112 -13.04 12.93 1.78
C GLY A 112 -12.87 13.08 3.30
N LEU A 113 -11.67 12.84 3.85
CA LEU A 113 -11.39 13.16 5.25
C LEU A 113 -11.25 14.68 5.43
N SER A 114 -11.77 15.21 6.54
CA SER A 114 -11.55 16.60 6.91
C SER A 114 -10.08 16.85 7.34
N PRO A 115 -9.57 18.10 7.27
CA PRO A 115 -8.20 18.42 7.69
C PRO A 115 -7.90 17.97 9.14
N ASN A 116 -8.83 18.19 10.05
CA ASN A 116 -8.69 17.78 11.45
C ASN A 116 -8.64 16.25 11.58
N GLU A 117 -9.48 15.52 10.83
CA GLU A 117 -9.44 14.06 10.85
C GLU A 117 -8.10 13.51 10.37
N VAL A 118 -7.55 14.09 9.30
CA VAL A 118 -6.26 13.69 8.73
C VAL A 118 -5.13 13.92 9.73
N GLU A 119 -5.08 15.06 10.39
CA GLU A 119 -4.05 15.36 11.40
C GLU A 119 -4.10 14.39 12.59
N GLU A 120 -5.31 14.10 13.07
CA GLU A 120 -5.52 13.10 14.12
C GLU A 120 -5.08 11.70 13.68
N ILE A 121 -5.42 11.29 12.45
CA ILE A 121 -5.03 9.98 11.89
C ILE A 121 -3.51 9.91 11.69
N LEU A 122 -2.86 10.98 11.22
CA LEU A 122 -1.41 11.04 11.10
C LEU A 122 -0.73 10.85 12.45
N THR A 123 -1.24 11.52 13.48
CA THR A 123 -0.73 11.37 14.85
C THR A 123 -0.95 9.94 15.35
N LEU A 124 -2.16 9.40 15.18
CA LEU A 124 -2.52 8.04 15.58
C LEU A 124 -1.69 6.98 14.85
N SER A 125 -1.34 7.18 13.58
CA SER A 125 -0.55 6.25 12.77
C SER A 125 0.86 6.00 13.34
N ASN A 126 1.38 6.95 14.14
CA ASN A 126 2.67 6.87 14.80
C ASN A 126 2.58 6.25 16.21
N SER A 127 1.37 6.01 16.71
CA SER A 127 1.14 5.40 18.03
C SER A 127 1.57 3.93 18.08
N GLN A 128 1.89 3.44 19.27
CA GLN A 128 2.27 2.06 19.48
C GLN A 128 1.13 1.05 19.18
N PRO A 129 -0.14 1.30 19.56
CA PRO A 129 -1.25 0.42 19.23
C PRO A 129 -1.39 0.15 17.72
N ILE A 130 -1.28 1.18 16.87
CA ILE A 130 -1.35 1.00 15.41
C ILE A 130 -0.18 0.20 14.87
N LYS A 131 1.04 0.45 15.38
CA LYS A 131 2.23 -0.32 14.98
C LYS A 131 2.07 -1.80 15.30
N ASP A 132 1.51 -2.13 16.46
CA ASP A 132 1.32 -3.50 16.88
C ASP A 132 0.15 -4.17 16.14
N LYS A 133 -0.93 -3.43 15.89
CA LYS A 133 -2.05 -3.91 15.07
C LYS A 133 -1.60 -4.24 13.63
N LEU A 134 -0.79 -3.38 13.02
CA LEU A 134 -0.22 -3.63 11.69
C LEU A 134 0.72 -4.85 11.68
N LYS A 135 1.50 -5.07 12.74
CA LYS A 135 2.31 -6.30 12.84
C LYS A 135 1.43 -7.53 12.88
N ILE A 136 0.37 -7.53 13.71
CA ILE A 136 -0.56 -8.65 13.87
C ILE A 136 -1.31 -8.95 12.56
N SER A 137 -1.79 -7.93 11.86
CA SER A 137 -2.45 -8.14 10.56
C SER A 137 -1.46 -8.66 9.49
N ALA A 138 -0.23 -8.15 9.46
CA ALA A 138 0.83 -8.68 8.61
C ALA A 138 1.25 -10.12 8.98
N LEU A 139 1.16 -10.49 10.26
CA LEU A 139 1.33 -11.85 10.76
C LEU A 139 0.18 -12.78 10.31
N CYS A 140 -1.05 -12.28 10.20
CA CYS A 140 -2.19 -13.05 9.70
C CYS A 140 -2.10 -13.33 8.19
N LEU A 141 -1.51 -12.41 7.43
CA LEU A 141 -1.23 -12.55 5.99
C LEU A 141 -0.07 -13.51 5.65
N ARG A 142 0.46 -14.24 6.64
CA ARG A 142 1.57 -15.21 6.52
C ARG A 142 1.29 -16.42 5.60
N LEU A 143 0.15 -16.50 4.92
CA LEU A 143 -0.21 -17.67 4.12
C LEU A 143 -0.26 -17.47 2.60
N CYS A 144 -0.24 -16.25 2.05
CA CYS A 144 -0.20 -16.09 0.59
C CYS A 144 0.56 -14.82 0.16
N THR A 145 1.51 -15.03 -0.74
CA THR A 145 2.32 -14.05 -1.48
C THR A 145 1.51 -12.82 -1.92
N LEU A 146 1.71 -11.71 -1.20
CA LEU A 146 1.67 -10.26 -1.55
C LEU A 146 0.96 -9.73 -2.82
N CYS A 147 -0.08 -10.39 -3.31
CA CYS A 147 -1.04 -9.82 -4.27
C CYS A 147 -2.40 -9.50 -3.59
N LEU A 148 -2.68 -10.09 -2.42
CA LEU A 148 -4.04 -10.05 -1.85
C LEU A 148 -4.38 -8.81 -0.99
N CYS A 149 -3.44 -8.05 -0.43
CA CYS A 149 -3.79 -6.83 0.33
C CYS A 149 -4.00 -5.58 -0.54
N TYR A 150 -3.57 -5.67 -1.78
CA TYR A 150 -3.59 -4.55 -2.70
C TYR A 150 -4.79 -4.65 -3.66
N LEU A 151 -5.30 -5.87 -3.89
CA LEU A 151 -6.51 -6.12 -4.67
C LEU A 151 -7.78 -6.40 -3.84
N ASN A 152 -7.75 -6.90 -2.60
CA ASN A 152 -9.00 -7.20 -1.89
C ASN A 152 -9.83 -5.98 -1.49
N VAL A 153 -9.27 -4.77 -1.59
CA VAL A 153 -10.02 -3.51 -1.44
C VAL A 153 -10.47 -2.96 -2.81
N ILE A 154 -9.87 -3.42 -3.91
CA ILE A 154 -10.17 -2.92 -5.27
C ILE A 154 -11.02 -3.90 -6.09
N VAL A 155 -11.03 -5.19 -5.74
CA VAL A 155 -11.69 -6.27 -6.51
C VAL A 155 -12.93 -6.83 -5.82
N VAL A 156 -13.24 -6.41 -4.59
CA VAL A 156 -14.51 -6.79 -3.94
C VAL A 156 -15.68 -5.91 -4.42
N GLU A 157 -15.41 -4.74 -5.02
CA GLU A 157 -16.44 -3.89 -5.63
C GLU A 157 -16.02 -3.34 -7.00
N MET A 158 -15.82 -4.25 -7.95
CA MET A 158 -15.97 -4.00 -9.39
C MET A 158 -16.80 -5.13 -10.02
#